data_AF-A0A7X9A6U0-F1
#
_entry.id   AF-A0A7X9A6U0-F1
#
_cell.length_a   1.000
_cell.length_b   1.000
_cell.length_c   1.000
_cell.angle_alpha   90.00
_cell.angle_beta   90.00
_cell.angle_gamma   90.00
#
_symmetry.space_group_name_H-M   'P 1'
#
loop_
_entity.id
_entity.type
_entity.pdbx_description
1 polymer ?
#
loop_
_entity_poly.entity_id
_entity_poly.type
_entity_poly.pdbx_seq_one_letter_code
_entity_poly.pdbx_strand_id
1 'polypeptide(L)' 'MGESRKVTFILHYPVEKKSLSFIYEVKKKVKEVRKNNPELNKFELADVGICRMVDGVRVILYFSQKEELETGRR' A
#
# COMPACT_ATOMS: atom_id res chain seq x y z
N MET A 1 -7.72 0.65 -20.25
CA MET A 1 -6.97 1.56 -19.36
C MET A 1 -7.33 1.17 -17.94
N GLY A 2 -6.51 0.33 -17.30
CA GLY A 2 -6.81 -0.18 -15.96
C GLY A 2 -6.82 0.94 -14.93
N GLU A 3 -7.88 1.03 -14.13
CA GLU A 3 -7.95 1.99 -13.04
C GLU A 3 -6.87 1.64 -12.01
N SER A 4 -5.91 2.53 -11.82
CA SER A 4 -4.87 2.41 -10.78
C SER A 4 -5.15 3.39 -9.65
N ARG A 5 -5.22 2.90 -8.42
CA ARG A 5 -5.40 3.73 -7.23
C ARG A 5 -4.09 3.86 -6.48
N LYS A 6 -3.75 5.09 -6.12
CA LYS A 6 -2.56 5.40 -5.32
C LYS A 6 -2.99 5.87 -3.93
N VAL A 7 -2.39 5.28 -2.90
CA VAL A 7 -2.55 5.77 -1.52
C VAL A 7 -1.17 6.14 -1.00
N THR A 8 -1.00 7.40 -0.62
CA THR A 8 0.25 7.90 -0.06
C THR A 8 0.03 8.22 1.42
N PHE A 9 0.95 7.80 2.27
CA PHE A 9 1.01 8.23 3.65
C PHE A 9 2.45 8.42 4.10
N ILE A 10 2.62 9.25 5.13
CA ILE A 10 3.91 9.55 5.73
C ILE A 10 3.94 8.88 7.10
N LEU A 11 4.98 8.09 7.33
CA LEU A 11 5.30 7.54 8.63
C LEU A 11 6.44 8.36 9.21
N HIS A 12 6.11 9.23 10.17
CA HIS A 12 7.10 9.91 10.98
C HIS A 12 7.68 8.90 11.96
N TYR A 13 8.96 8.56 11.79
CA TYR A 13 9.67 7.67 12.68
C TYR A 13 10.98 8.31 13.11
N PRO A 14 11.29 8.36 14.42
CA PRO A 14 12.66 8.59 14.83
C PRO A 14 13.51 7.45 14.27
N VAL A 15 14.59 7.84 13.58
CA VAL A 15 15.48 6.97 12.78
C VAL A 15 16.04 5.78 13.58
N GLU A 16 15.96 5.83 14.91
CA GLU A 16 16.48 4.85 15.85
C GLU A 16 15.60 3.60 16.07
N LYS A 17 14.33 3.58 15.64
CA LYS A 17 13.47 2.40 15.84
C LYS A 17 13.62 1.38 14.71
N LYS A 18 14.16 0.21 15.07
CA LYS A 18 14.40 -1.02 14.27
C LYS A 18 13.41 -1.24 13.13
N SER A 19 13.93 -1.61 11.96
CA SER A 19 13.23 -1.87 10.68
C SER A 19 12.00 -2.80 10.77
N LEU A 20 11.94 -3.67 11.79
CA LEU A 20 10.78 -4.54 12.05
C LEU A 20 9.52 -3.76 12.45
N SER A 21 9.65 -2.65 13.19
CA SER A 21 8.50 -1.81 13.55
C SER A 21 7.91 -1.09 12.34
N PHE A 22 8.75 -0.73 11.38
CA PHE A 22 8.30 -0.04 10.17
C PHE A 22 7.38 -0.91 9.31
N ILE A 23 7.75 -2.16 9.04
CA ILE A 23 6.93 -3.09 8.25
C ILE A 23 5.59 -3.37 8.93
N TYR A 24 5.59 -3.51 10.25
CA TYR A 24 4.36 -3.71 11.02
C TYR A 24 3.40 -2.53 10.87
N GLU A 25 3.93 -1.31 10.94
CA GLU A 25 3.12 -0.09 10.87
C GLU A 25 2.63 0.20 9.46
N VAL A 26 3.43 -0.09 8.43
CA VAL A 26 2.97 -0.12 7.04
C VAL A 26 1.82 -1.10 6.88
N LYS A 27 1.93 -2.34 7.37
CA LYS A 27 0.85 -3.34 7.29
C LYS A 27 -0.42 -2.89 8.01
N LYS A 28 -0.28 -2.29 9.19
CA LYS A 28 -1.41 -1.75 9.96
C LYS A 28 -2.09 -0.64 9.17
N LYS A 29 -1.31 0.29 8.59
CA LYS A 29 -1.84 1.38 7.76
C LYS A 29 -2.53 0.88 6.50
N VAL A 30 -1.97 -0.13 5.82
CA VAL A 30 -2.61 -0.77 4.66
C VAL A 30 -3.97 -1.36 5.04
N LYS A 31 -4.07 -2.05 6.19
CA LYS A 31 -5.34 -2.58 6.69
C LYS A 31 -6.34 -1.47 7.01
N GLU A 32 -5.92 -0.38 7.66
CA GLU A 32 -6.77 0.78 7.92
C GLU A 32 -7.25 1.42 6.62
N VAL A 33 -6.36 1.62 5.65
CA VAL A 33 -6.68 2.16 4.33
C VAL A 33 -7.74 1.31 3.62
N ARG A 34 -7.58 -0.03 3.63
CA ARG A 34 -8.58 -0.96 3.08
C ARG A 34 -9.92 -0.90 3.83
N LYS A 35 -9.90 -0.73 5.15
CA LYS A 35 -11.13 -0.61 5.96
C LYS A 35 -11.88 0.69 5.67
N ASN A 36 -11.16 1.79 5.48
CA ASN A 36 -11.76 3.10 5.16
C ASN A 36 -12.19 3.22 3.70
N ASN A 37 -11.54 2.48 2.79
CA ASN A 37 -11.82 2.53 1.35
C ASN A 37 -12.21 1.12 0.88
N PRO A 38 -13.48 0.71 1.07
CA PRO A 38 -13.94 -0.61 0.63
C PRO A 38 -13.83 -0.81 -0.88
N GLU A 39 -13.82 0.27 -1.65
CA GLU A 39 -13.47 0.30 -3.07
C GLU A 39 -12.11 -0.36 -3.38
N LEU A 40 -11.11 -0.25 -2.49
CA LEU A 40 -9.81 -0.90 -2.64
C LEU A 40 -9.86 -2.42 -2.50
N ASN A 41 -10.95 -3.03 -2.00
CA ASN A 41 -11.08 -4.49 -2.01
C ASN A 41 -11.16 -5.07 -3.43
N LYS A 42 -11.58 -4.26 -4.41
CA LYS A 42 -11.59 -4.65 -5.83
C LYS A 42 -10.21 -4.51 -6.50
N PHE A 43 -9.22 -4.00 -5.77
CA PHE A 43 -7.88 -3.74 -6.29
C PHE A 43 -6.86 -4.54 -5.47
N GLU A 44 -5.90 -5.16 -6.15
CA GLU A 44 -4.77 -5.80 -5.49
C GLU A 44 -3.61 -4.82 -5.35
N LEU A 45 -2.83 -4.97 -4.27
CA LEU A 45 -1.64 -4.17 -4.08
C LEU A 45 -0.60 -4.65 -5.10
N ALA A 46 -0.35 -3.83 -6.12
CA ALA A 46 0.56 -4.15 -7.20
C ALA A 46 2.00 -3.78 -6.82
N ASP A 47 2.20 -2.62 -6.19
CA ASP A 47 3.53 -2.12 -5.87
C ASP A 47 3.54 -1.25 -4.59
N VAL A 48 4.71 -1.17 -3.95
CA VAL A 48 4.94 -0.34 -2.77
C VAL A 48 6.19 0.50 -2.96
N GLY A 49 6.01 1.79 -3.24
CA GLY A 49 7.07 2.79 -3.28
C GLY A 49 7.42 3.26 -1.87
N ILE A 50 8.70 3.19 -1.50
CA ILE A 50 9.19 3.67 -0.20
C ILE A 50 10.26 4.72 -0.46
N CYS A 51 10.05 5.93 0.06
CA CYS A 51 11.00 7.04 -0.06
C CYS A 51 11.37 7.54 1.33
N ARG A 52 12.66 7.45 1.67
CA ARG A 52 13.18 7.94 2.96
C ARG A 52 13.30 9.46 2.91
N MET A 53 12.72 10.12 3.90
CA MET A 53 12.79 11.56 4.12
C MET A 53 13.62 11.85 5.37
N VAL A 54 14.00 13.12 5.55
CA VAL A 54 14.81 13.56 6.72
C VAL A 54 14.08 13.28 8.04
N ASP A 55 12.75 13.43 8.05
CA ASP A 55 11.90 13.29 9.24
C ASP A 55 11.08 11.98 9.29
N GLY A 56 11.34 11.04 8.37
CA GLY A 56 10.58 9.80 8.33
C GLY A 56 10.61 9.09 6.98
N VAL A 57 9.54 8.38 6.66
CA VAL A 57 9.44 7.60 5.43
C VAL A 57 8.09 7.84 4.78
N ARG A 58 8.12 8.22 3.51
CA ARG A 58 6.94 8.29 2.65
C ARG A 58 6.71 6.92 2.03
N VAL A 59 5.51 6.39 2.21
CA VAL A 59 5.09 5.12 1.61
C VAL A 59 3.96 5.40 0.63
N ILE A 60 4.10 4.84 -0.57
CA ILE A 60 3.15 4.96 -1.67
C ILE A 60 2.71 3.55 -2.01
N LEU A 61 1.44 3.27 -1.80
CA LEU A 61 0.81 2.00 -2.19
C LEU A 61 0.15 2.20 -3.55
N TYR A 62 0.52 1.34 -4.50
CA TYR A 62 -0.10 1.28 -5.81
C TYR A 62 -1.02 0.08 -5.86
N PHE A 63 -2.29 0.34 -6.10
CA PHE A 63 -3.32 -0.67 -6.24
C PHE A 63 -3.73 -0.74 -7.71
N SER A 64 -3.68 -1.93 -8.28
CA SER A 64 -4.20 -2.20 -9.62
C SER A 64 -5.49 -2.98 -9.51
N GLN A 65 -6.44 -2.69 -10.41
CA GLN A 65 -7.70 -3.42 -10.45
C GLN A 65 -7.35 -4.91 -10.62
N LYS A 66 -7.97 -5.76 -9.81
CA LYS A 66 -7.83 -7.19 -9.98
C LYS A 66 -8.42 -7.50 -11.34
N GLU A 67 -7.59 -7.61 -12.38
CA GLU A 67 -8.02 -8.26 -13.61
C GLU A 67 -8.45 -9.63 -13.15
N GLU A 68 -9.76 -9.85 -13.14
CA GLU A 68 -10.33 -11.16 -13.06
C GLU A 68 -9.75 -11.87 -14.28
N LEU A 69 -8.64 -12.59 -14.07
CA LEU A 69 -8.10 -13.52 -15.03
C LEU A 69 -9.14 -14.64 -15.14
N GLU A 70 -10.26 -14.34 -15.80
CA GLU A 70 -11.16 -15.28 -16.45
C GLU A 70 -10.38 -15.95 -17.59
N THR A 71 -9.40 -16.76 -17.24
CA THR A 71 -9.13 -17.98 -17.98
C THR A 71 -10.06 -19.01 -17.34
N GLY A 72 -11.30 -19.22 -17.81
CA GLY A 72 -11.61 -19.35 -19.22
C GLY A 72 -10.90 -20.56 -19.84
N ARG A 73 -10.50 -21.57 -19.05
CA ARG A 73 -10.13 -22.89 -19.57
C ARG A 73 -11.40 -23.67 -19.86
N ARG A 74 -11.92 -23.38 -21.05
CA ARG A 74 -12.89 -24.18 -21.79
C ARG A 74 -12.24 -25.48 -22.25
#